data_AF-A0A0P0YSW7-F1
#
_entry.id   AF-A0A0P0YSW7-F1
#
_cell.length_a   1.000
_cell.length_b   1.000
_cell.length_c   1.000
_cell.angle_alpha   90.00
_cell.angle_beta   90.00
_cell.angle_gamma   90.00
#
_symmetry.space_group_name_H-M   'P 1'
#
loop_
_entity.id
_entity.type
_entity.pdbx_description
1 polymer ?
#
loop_
_entity_poly.entity_id
_entity_poly.type
_entity_poly.pdbx_seq_one_letter_code
_entity_poly.pdbx_strand_id
1 'polypeptide(L)'
;MNMRRRELCKSIVTLSTSLVVCKTNSKEQSDSGGIKISSPQNVLFFGSSHNASEMFLRAIRYLNTHGGGDLYVPSGEYSFDDTVYITINTRITIITASNSLFIKKTDSDLFSIEATITGSMRILGHGEFIYNGPKTNKAACVRFKNQTKGRGIASSSFEINGRMRIRKGRYEWKYGLYLENTRDTIIQGIQIDGLSSELHRSKQIGIYSVSNDSPSVSWTICNVQLNDLYIGFYFECNHVPGIEGLKIINCDIVGVATGISYVNNTKYFPPQIEIIGCHINGYDDLISINKSLSIHIVSCLLYRSGSKGGFIRFTGVQDVTINSVSFAIIDVKTDVPGIVLDGRLSTSAFVRVDNCHYWAYHKKSPFISLLGDIKTISLGLSTKDSYGKWIDTVNLSSPKSNVSIDTETIALTKHDYGDLIGCDLECKEGVLNLSDVVIGPTFISSDVPIKKLVSGKINKRYILIMKDKANFSDDINILNIEEFPKGKSIIEIVCVGDDYYCI
;
A
#
# COMPACT_ATOMS: atom_id res chain seq x y z
N MET A 1 -23.86 -31.99 19.23
CA MET A 1 -22.73 -31.75 18.32
C MET A 1 -23.12 -31.17 16.94
N ASN A 2 -24.31 -30.56 16.75
CA ASN A 2 -24.69 -29.93 15.46
C ASN A 2 -25.30 -28.52 15.56
N MET A 3 -25.30 -27.89 16.75
CA MET A 3 -25.85 -26.53 16.92
C MET A 3 -24.81 -25.40 16.95
N ARG A 4 -23.52 -25.67 17.18
CA ARG A 4 -22.48 -24.61 17.27
C ARG A 4 -21.85 -24.17 15.95
N ARG A 5 -22.07 -24.89 14.83
CA ARG A 5 -21.55 -24.49 13.50
C ARG A 5 -22.41 -23.42 12.80
N ARG A 6 -23.72 -23.34 13.10
CA ARG A 6 -24.61 -22.36 12.45
C ARG A 6 -24.50 -20.95 13.04
N GLU A 7 -24.08 -20.80 14.29
CA GLU A 7 -23.85 -19.47 14.88
C GLU A 7 -22.48 -18.90 14.50
N LEU A 8 -21.43 -19.72 14.36
CA LEU A 8 -20.13 -19.26 13.87
C LEU A 8 -20.17 -18.83 12.39
N CYS A 9 -20.95 -19.51 11.54
CA CYS A 9 -21.13 -19.07 10.15
C CYS A 9 -21.96 -17.78 10.02
N LYS A 10 -22.77 -17.42 11.02
CA LYS A 10 -23.48 -16.12 11.02
C LYS A 10 -22.56 -14.99 11.46
N SER A 11 -21.68 -15.19 12.44
CA SER A 11 -20.73 -14.16 12.87
C SER A 11 -19.60 -13.90 11.86
N ILE A 12 -19.16 -14.93 11.11
CA ILE A 12 -18.16 -14.74 10.04
C ILE A 12 -18.75 -14.02 8.82
N VAL A 13 -20.03 -14.21 8.51
CA VAL A 13 -20.71 -13.53 7.40
C VAL A 13 -21.11 -12.08 7.74
N THR A 14 -21.02 -11.67 9.01
CA THR A 14 -21.32 -10.28 9.40
C THR A 14 -20.08 -9.36 9.42
N LEU A 15 -18.88 -9.91 9.17
CA LEU A 15 -17.61 -9.14 9.08
C LEU A 15 -17.04 -9.04 7.66
N SER A 16 -17.59 -9.79 6.71
CA SER A 16 -17.31 -9.66 5.28
C SER A 16 -18.49 -8.98 4.60
N THR A 17 -18.28 -7.83 3.96
CA THR A 17 -19.27 -7.03 3.20
C THR A 17 -20.09 -5.98 3.97
N SER A 18 -19.46 -5.20 4.85
CA SER A 18 -19.78 -3.76 4.83
C SER A 18 -19.10 -3.16 3.60
N LEU A 19 -19.74 -3.34 2.45
CA LEU A 19 -19.48 -2.55 1.25
C LEU A 19 -19.58 -1.10 1.72
N VAL A 20 -18.45 -0.44 1.91
CA VAL A 20 -18.40 1.00 2.12
C VAL A 20 -18.82 1.60 0.79
N VAL A 21 -20.14 1.64 0.57
CA VAL A 21 -20.72 2.56 -0.39
C VAL A 21 -20.37 3.92 0.18
N CYS A 22 -19.47 4.64 -0.47
CA CYS A 22 -19.32 6.08 -0.27
C CYS A 22 -20.64 6.75 -0.66
N LYS A 23 -21.64 6.65 0.22
CA LYS A 23 -22.72 7.62 0.28
C LYS A 23 -22.10 8.86 0.87
N THR A 24 -21.73 9.78 0.00
CA THR A 24 -21.63 11.18 0.37
C THR A 24 -22.99 11.55 0.98
N ASN A 25 -23.03 11.73 2.29
CA ASN A 25 -24.13 12.45 2.92
C ASN A 25 -23.99 13.91 2.49
N SER A 26 -24.41 14.24 1.27
CA SER A 26 -24.81 15.59 0.94
C SER A 26 -26.16 15.84 1.59
N LYS A 27 -26.17 15.92 2.93
CA LYS A 27 -27.20 16.72 3.59
C LYS A 27 -26.83 18.15 3.24
N GLU A 28 -27.64 18.78 2.40
CA GLU A 28 -27.75 20.22 2.36
C GLU A 28 -28.00 20.68 3.81
N GLN A 29 -26.93 21.07 4.49
CA GLN A 29 -27.02 21.88 5.69
C GLN A 29 -27.41 23.27 5.18
N SER A 30 -28.71 23.51 5.15
CA SER A 30 -29.28 24.84 5.04
C SER A 30 -28.94 25.61 6.32
N ASP A 31 -27.69 26.04 6.45
CA ASP A 31 -27.34 27.04 7.44
C ASP A 31 -27.76 28.41 6.89
N SER A 32 -28.78 28.92 7.55
CA SER A 32 -29.35 30.25 7.42
C SER A 32 -28.30 31.32 7.71
N GLY A 33 -27.58 31.70 6.66
CA GLY A 33 -26.74 32.89 6.57
C GLY A 33 -26.62 33.24 5.09
N GLY A 34 -27.51 34.13 4.60
CA GLY A 34 -27.75 34.37 3.19
C GLY A 34 -26.49 34.73 2.38
N ILE A 35 -25.89 33.74 1.74
CA ILE A 35 -25.04 33.93 0.55
C ILE A 35 -25.95 33.71 -0.65
N LYS A 36 -26.17 34.75 -1.45
CA LYS A 36 -26.82 34.62 -2.76
C LYS A 36 -26.06 33.55 -3.56
N ILE A 37 -26.70 32.42 -3.83
CA ILE A 37 -26.22 31.47 -4.85
C ILE A 37 -26.40 32.20 -6.19
N SER A 38 -25.34 32.82 -6.69
CA SER A 38 -25.32 33.37 -8.03
C SER A 38 -25.39 32.21 -9.03
N SER A 39 -26.21 32.35 -10.07
CA SER A 39 -26.23 31.38 -11.17
C SER A 39 -24.81 31.22 -11.74
N PRO A 40 -24.38 29.99 -12.06
CA PRO A 40 -23.06 29.75 -12.62
C PRO A 40 -22.81 30.65 -13.84
N GLN A 41 -21.65 31.31 -13.87
CA GLN A 41 -21.27 32.15 -15.01
C GLN A 41 -20.82 31.26 -16.16
N ASN A 42 -21.30 31.51 -17.38
CA ASN A 42 -20.84 30.77 -18.54
C ASN A 42 -19.43 31.25 -18.96
N VAL A 43 -18.47 30.33 -19.08
CA VAL A 43 -17.09 30.67 -19.44
C VAL A 43 -16.97 31.40 -20.79
N LEU A 44 -17.90 31.15 -21.72
CA LEU A 44 -17.92 31.79 -23.03
C LEU A 44 -18.22 33.30 -22.98
N PHE A 45 -18.74 33.82 -21.85
CA PHE A 45 -18.87 35.27 -21.66
C PHE A 45 -17.51 35.98 -21.53
N PHE A 46 -16.43 35.24 -21.26
CA PHE A 46 -15.11 35.81 -21.00
C PHE A 46 -14.15 35.71 -22.18
N GLY A 47 -14.57 35.11 -23.31
CA GLY A 47 -13.71 34.96 -24.48
C GLY A 47 -14.10 33.82 -25.42
N SER A 48 -13.16 33.45 -26.28
CA SER A 48 -13.34 32.41 -27.30
C SER A 48 -12.72 31.09 -26.85
N SER A 49 -13.38 29.98 -27.19
CA SER A 49 -12.86 28.63 -26.93
C SER A 49 -11.57 28.30 -27.70
N HIS A 50 -11.24 29.05 -28.76
CA HIS A 50 -9.98 28.91 -29.50
C HIS A 50 -8.78 29.50 -28.74
N ASN A 51 -9.03 30.41 -27.79
CA ASN A 51 -8.03 30.98 -26.89
C ASN A 51 -8.48 30.75 -25.44
N ALA A 52 -8.65 29.48 -25.08
CA ALA A 52 -9.25 29.08 -23.82
C ALA A 52 -8.39 29.50 -22.63
N SER A 53 -7.06 29.52 -22.75
CA SER A 53 -6.16 29.97 -21.68
C SER A 53 -6.52 31.36 -21.17
N GLU A 54 -6.65 32.34 -22.06
CA GLU A 54 -7.00 33.72 -21.69
C GLU A 54 -8.47 33.83 -21.22
N MET A 55 -9.38 33.09 -21.86
CA MET A 55 -10.80 33.04 -21.48
C MET A 55 -10.99 32.56 -20.04
N PHE A 56 -10.38 31.44 -19.67
CA PHE A 56 -10.44 30.89 -18.31
C PHE A 56 -9.72 31.80 -17.31
N LEU A 57 -8.58 32.39 -17.69
CA LEU A 57 -7.86 33.33 -16.84
C LEU A 57 -8.71 34.56 -16.48
N ARG A 58 -9.41 35.14 -17.46
CA ARG A 58 -10.37 36.24 -17.24
C ARG A 58 -11.55 35.82 -16.36
N ALA A 59 -12.14 34.67 -16.64
CA ALA A 59 -13.27 34.15 -15.88
C ALA A 59 -12.91 33.91 -14.41
N ILE A 60 -11.78 33.25 -14.15
CA ILE A 60 -11.34 32.97 -12.77
C ILE A 60 -10.94 34.27 -12.07
N ARG A 61 -10.26 35.22 -12.74
CA ARG A 61 -9.98 36.54 -12.15
C ARG A 61 -11.27 37.26 -11.75
N TYR A 62 -12.28 37.24 -12.62
CA TYR A 62 -13.57 37.87 -12.35
C TYR A 62 -14.20 37.26 -11.08
N LEU A 63 -14.30 35.93 -10.99
CA LEU A 63 -14.84 35.28 -9.80
C LEU A 63 -14.00 35.60 -8.55
N ASN A 64 -12.67 35.58 -8.67
CA ASN A 64 -11.77 35.86 -7.57
C ASN A 64 -11.91 37.30 -7.03
N THR A 65 -12.17 38.29 -7.89
CA THR A 65 -12.43 39.67 -7.45
C THR A 65 -13.85 39.91 -6.93
N HIS A 66 -14.78 38.98 -7.19
CA HIS A 66 -16.19 39.07 -6.76
C HIS A 66 -16.53 38.13 -5.61
N GLY A 67 -15.53 37.68 -4.85
CA GLY A 67 -15.74 36.87 -3.65
C GLY A 67 -15.97 35.38 -3.93
N GLY A 68 -15.73 34.91 -5.16
CA GLY A 68 -15.78 33.51 -5.55
C GLY A 68 -17.00 33.17 -6.40
N GLY A 69 -17.20 31.87 -6.64
CA GLY A 69 -18.38 31.38 -7.35
C GLY A 69 -18.10 30.25 -8.32
N ASP A 70 -19.10 29.98 -9.14
CA ASP A 70 -19.14 28.82 -10.01
C ASP A 70 -19.06 29.24 -11.49
N LEU A 71 -18.17 28.59 -12.22
CA LEU A 71 -17.92 28.76 -13.64
C LEU A 71 -18.47 27.54 -14.38
N TYR A 72 -19.51 27.72 -15.20
CA TYR A 72 -20.03 26.66 -16.06
C TYR A 72 -19.29 26.63 -17.40
N VAL A 73 -18.84 25.43 -17.78
CA VAL A 73 -18.17 25.15 -19.04
C VAL A 73 -19.10 24.27 -19.89
N PRO A 74 -19.74 24.82 -20.93
CA PRO A 74 -20.62 24.05 -21.81
C PRO A 74 -19.84 23.02 -22.65
N SER A 75 -20.57 22.14 -23.31
CA SER A 75 -19.99 21.20 -24.27
C SER A 75 -19.28 21.96 -25.40
N GLY A 76 -18.13 21.44 -25.83
CA GLY A 76 -17.32 22.06 -26.87
C GLY A 76 -15.83 21.80 -26.69
N GLU A 77 -15.06 22.19 -27.70
CA GLU A 77 -13.60 22.10 -27.67
C GLU A 77 -12.97 23.42 -27.25
N TYR A 78 -12.06 23.34 -26.28
CA TYR A 78 -11.35 24.46 -25.67
C TYR A 78 -9.85 24.27 -25.88
N SER A 79 -9.25 25.10 -26.73
CA SER A 79 -7.83 25.06 -27.08
C SER A 79 -7.01 25.92 -26.13
N PHE A 80 -6.06 25.30 -25.44
CA PHE A 80 -5.14 25.96 -24.51
C PHE A 80 -3.72 25.97 -25.10
N ASP A 81 -3.26 27.16 -25.44
CA ASP A 81 -1.91 27.41 -25.94
C ASP A 81 -0.95 27.87 -24.83
N ASP A 82 -1.49 28.31 -23.69
CA ASP A 82 -0.74 28.70 -22.50
C ASP A 82 -1.37 28.14 -21.21
N THR A 83 -0.64 28.26 -20.10
CA THR A 83 -1.07 27.89 -18.75
C THR A 83 -2.08 28.92 -18.22
N VAL A 84 -3.16 28.45 -17.60
CA VAL A 84 -3.99 29.31 -16.75
C VAL A 84 -3.31 29.44 -15.39
N TYR A 85 -2.45 30.44 -15.26
CA TYR A 85 -1.73 30.73 -14.00
C TYR A 85 -2.44 31.85 -13.22
N ILE A 86 -2.84 31.56 -11.98
CA ILE A 86 -3.49 32.55 -11.11
C ILE A 86 -3.38 32.18 -9.62
N THR A 87 -3.26 33.21 -8.77
CA THR A 87 -3.44 33.09 -7.32
C THR A 87 -4.90 33.36 -6.93
N ILE A 88 -5.53 32.45 -6.20
CA ILE A 88 -6.91 32.57 -5.70
C ILE A 88 -6.97 32.78 -4.18
N ASN A 89 -7.93 33.58 -3.73
CA ASN A 89 -8.16 33.88 -2.31
C ASN A 89 -9.59 33.61 -1.84
N THR A 90 -10.38 33.01 -2.72
CA THR A 90 -11.74 32.57 -2.49
C THR A 90 -11.98 31.21 -3.15
N ARG A 91 -13.17 30.65 -2.95
CA ARG A 91 -13.62 29.42 -3.58
C ARG A 91 -13.96 29.65 -5.05
N ILE A 92 -13.29 28.91 -5.93
CA ILE A 92 -13.59 28.83 -7.36
C ILE A 92 -14.05 27.42 -7.70
N THR A 93 -15.24 27.29 -8.28
CA THR A 93 -15.75 26.01 -8.81
C THR A 93 -15.75 26.06 -10.34
N ILE A 94 -15.17 25.08 -11.01
CA ILE A 94 -15.33 24.86 -12.46
C ILE A 94 -16.26 23.67 -12.65
N ILE A 95 -17.40 23.88 -13.30
CA ILE A 95 -18.42 22.86 -13.56
C ILE A 95 -18.42 22.54 -15.05
N THR A 96 -18.00 21.32 -15.38
CA THR A 96 -17.85 20.84 -16.75
C THR A 96 -19.07 20.04 -17.22
N ALA A 97 -19.64 20.43 -18.34
CA ALA A 97 -20.65 19.64 -19.03
C ALA A 97 -20.03 18.37 -19.63
N SER A 98 -20.88 17.39 -19.99
CA SER A 98 -20.44 16.28 -20.83
C SER A 98 -19.90 16.82 -22.17
N ASN A 99 -18.85 16.20 -22.71
CA ASN A 99 -18.20 16.61 -23.96
C ASN A 99 -17.57 18.02 -23.94
N SER A 100 -17.26 18.59 -22.77
CA SER A 100 -16.32 19.72 -22.71
C SER A 100 -14.89 19.18 -22.79
N LEU A 101 -14.18 19.46 -23.89
CA LEU A 101 -12.86 18.93 -24.20
C LEU A 101 -11.80 20.02 -24.03
N PHE A 102 -10.92 19.86 -23.05
CA PHE A 102 -9.83 20.78 -22.75
C PHE A 102 -8.55 20.26 -23.41
N ILE A 103 -8.08 20.93 -24.46
CA ILE A 103 -6.95 20.47 -25.28
C ILE A 103 -5.74 21.35 -25.01
N LYS A 104 -4.73 20.81 -24.32
CA LYS A 104 -3.45 21.49 -24.10
C LYS A 104 -2.47 21.21 -25.24
N LYS A 105 -1.87 22.25 -25.84
CA LYS A 105 -0.97 22.10 -27.00
C LYS A 105 0.52 22.40 -26.74
N THR A 106 0.87 22.89 -25.56
CA THR A 106 2.23 23.31 -25.20
C THR A 106 2.77 22.59 -23.96
N ASP A 107 4.10 22.54 -23.78
CA ASP A 107 4.78 21.91 -22.63
C ASP A 107 4.71 22.78 -21.36
N SER A 108 3.51 22.85 -20.80
CA SER A 108 3.24 23.50 -19.52
C SER A 108 1.94 22.97 -18.93
N ASP A 109 1.68 23.32 -17.67
CA ASP A 109 0.44 22.92 -17.00
C ASP A 109 -0.80 23.46 -17.74
N LEU A 110 -1.95 22.78 -17.66
CA LEU A 110 -3.22 23.38 -18.13
C LEU A 110 -3.69 24.44 -17.12
N PHE A 111 -3.86 24.04 -15.87
CA PHE A 111 -4.14 24.92 -14.74
C PHE A 111 -2.96 24.90 -13.76
N SER A 112 -2.49 26.08 -13.38
CA SER A 112 -1.47 26.25 -12.33
C SER A 112 -1.98 27.28 -11.33
N ILE A 113 -2.59 26.77 -10.27
CA ILE A 113 -3.38 27.54 -9.32
C ILE A 113 -2.64 27.58 -7.98
N GLU A 114 -2.42 28.79 -7.50
CA GLU A 114 -1.90 29.01 -6.15
C GLU A 114 -3.04 29.50 -5.26
N ALA A 115 -3.35 28.81 -4.18
CA ALA A 115 -4.36 29.23 -3.23
C ALA A 115 -3.71 29.89 -2.02
N THR A 116 -4.26 31.02 -1.59
CA THR A 116 -4.00 31.57 -0.26
C THR A 116 -4.79 30.80 0.80
N ILE A 117 -4.67 31.19 2.07
CA ILE A 117 -5.34 30.56 3.23
C ILE A 117 -6.86 30.38 3.05
N THR A 118 -7.54 31.32 2.40
CA THR A 118 -9.00 31.26 2.16
C THR A 118 -9.38 30.78 0.76
N GLY A 119 -8.39 30.52 -0.09
CA GLY A 119 -8.61 30.02 -1.44
C GLY A 119 -9.02 28.54 -1.43
N SER A 120 -9.88 28.14 -2.34
CA SER A 120 -10.17 26.72 -2.59
C SER A 120 -10.57 26.51 -4.05
N MET A 121 -10.27 25.34 -4.59
CA MET A 121 -10.60 24.99 -5.96
C MET A 121 -11.42 23.71 -6.02
N ARG A 122 -12.51 23.75 -6.79
CA ARG A 122 -13.33 22.59 -7.10
C ARG A 122 -13.44 22.44 -8.61
N ILE A 123 -13.23 21.23 -9.13
CA ILE A 123 -13.52 20.89 -10.53
C ILE A 123 -14.54 19.77 -10.51
N LEU A 124 -15.71 20.01 -11.09
CA LEU A 124 -16.86 19.12 -11.03
C LEU A 124 -17.34 18.75 -12.44
N GLY A 125 -17.93 17.57 -12.58
CA GLY A 125 -18.72 17.20 -13.78
C GLY A 125 -18.11 16.08 -14.63
N HIS A 126 -18.11 16.27 -15.95
CA HIS A 126 -17.90 15.20 -16.93
C HIS A 126 -16.95 15.59 -18.07
N GLY A 127 -16.10 16.60 -17.87
CA GLY A 127 -15.15 17.06 -18.88
C GLY A 127 -14.00 16.08 -19.14
N GLU A 128 -13.39 16.22 -20.32
CA GLU A 128 -12.15 15.53 -20.67
C GLU A 128 -11.00 16.52 -20.81
N PHE A 129 -9.84 16.14 -20.29
CA PHE A 129 -8.60 16.90 -20.36
C PHE A 129 -7.57 16.12 -21.18
N ILE A 130 -7.12 16.72 -22.28
CA ILE A 130 -6.32 16.04 -23.30
C ILE A 130 -4.98 16.76 -23.45
N TYR A 131 -3.88 16.04 -23.23
CA TYR A 131 -2.55 16.55 -23.50
C TYR A 131 -2.13 16.28 -24.95
N ASN A 132 -2.15 17.31 -25.78
CA ASN A 132 -1.68 17.26 -27.17
C ASN A 132 -0.41 18.12 -27.40
N GLY A 133 0.32 18.43 -26.33
CA GLY A 133 1.62 19.10 -26.38
C GLY A 133 2.78 18.14 -26.66
N PRO A 134 4.02 18.65 -26.78
CA PRO A 134 5.20 17.81 -26.97
C PRO A 134 5.54 17.03 -25.68
N LYS A 135 6.45 16.05 -25.77
CA LYS A 135 6.90 15.26 -24.62
C LYS A 135 7.37 16.16 -23.48
N THR A 136 6.85 15.91 -22.27
CA THR A 136 7.11 16.70 -21.07
C THR A 136 7.73 15.87 -19.94
N ASN A 137 8.46 16.54 -19.05
CA ASN A 137 8.93 15.98 -17.77
C ASN A 137 8.38 16.75 -16.55
N LYS A 138 7.51 17.75 -16.77
CA LYS A 138 7.07 18.68 -15.72
C LYS A 138 5.59 19.01 -15.73
N ALA A 139 4.93 19.00 -16.89
CA ALA A 139 3.58 19.51 -17.03
C ALA A 139 2.54 18.66 -16.28
N ALA A 140 1.58 19.34 -15.66
CA ALA A 140 0.45 18.76 -14.96
C ALA A 140 -0.87 19.18 -15.61
N CYS A 141 -1.88 18.29 -15.61
CA CYS A 141 -3.23 18.73 -16.00
C CYS A 141 -3.75 19.76 -14.99
N VAL A 142 -3.59 19.50 -13.70
CA VAL A 142 -3.85 20.51 -12.67
C VAL A 142 -2.69 20.53 -11.70
N ARG A 143 -2.06 21.69 -11.56
CA ARG A 143 -1.16 22.00 -10.47
C ARG A 143 -1.89 22.91 -9.49
N PHE A 144 -2.04 22.45 -8.26
CA PHE A 144 -2.64 23.23 -7.19
C PHE A 144 -1.66 23.30 -6.02
N LYS A 145 -1.35 24.51 -5.57
CA LYS A 145 -0.41 24.76 -4.48
C LYS A 145 -1.03 25.65 -3.43
N ASN A 146 -0.89 25.30 -2.16
CA ASN A 146 -1.22 26.22 -1.08
C ASN A 146 -0.01 27.11 -0.73
N GLN A 147 -0.22 28.42 -0.76
CA GLN A 147 0.74 29.40 -0.26
C GLN A 147 0.68 29.44 1.27
N THR A 148 1.72 28.91 1.91
CA THR A 148 1.80 28.76 3.37
C THR A 148 2.52 29.92 4.07
N LYS A 149 2.83 31.02 3.35
CA LYS A 149 3.71 32.14 3.79
C LYS A 149 3.55 32.48 5.28
N GLY A 150 4.47 31.96 6.10
CA GLY A 150 4.71 32.36 7.50
C GLY A 150 3.70 31.88 8.55
N ARG A 151 2.68 31.07 8.21
CA ARG A 151 1.63 30.67 9.18
C ARG A 151 1.50 29.16 9.42
N GLY A 152 2.32 28.34 8.78
CA GLY A 152 2.52 26.92 9.12
C GLY A 152 1.35 25.96 8.83
N ILE A 153 0.16 26.44 8.43
CA ILE A 153 -1.03 25.59 8.26
C ILE A 153 -1.65 25.76 6.86
N ALA A 154 -1.66 24.67 6.11
CA ALA A 154 -2.46 24.51 4.91
C ALA A 154 -3.95 24.56 5.27
N SER A 155 -4.66 25.46 4.62
CA SER A 155 -6.09 25.74 4.85
C SER A 155 -6.91 25.74 3.57
N SER A 156 -6.26 25.64 2.41
CA SER A 156 -6.93 25.59 1.12
C SER A 156 -7.31 24.15 0.77
N SER A 157 -8.56 24.00 0.31
CA SER A 157 -9.09 22.73 -0.12
C SER A 157 -9.08 22.57 -1.63
N PHE A 158 -8.92 21.32 -2.05
CA PHE A 158 -8.97 20.91 -3.44
C PHE A 158 -9.97 19.77 -3.62
N GLU A 159 -10.93 19.95 -4.53
CA GLU A 159 -11.85 18.89 -4.92
C GLU A 159 -11.83 18.68 -6.42
N ILE A 160 -11.76 17.43 -6.84
CA ILE A 160 -12.08 17.03 -8.20
C ILE A 160 -13.06 15.85 -8.16
N ASN A 161 -14.26 16.05 -8.69
CA ASN A 161 -15.35 15.09 -8.52
C ASN A 161 -16.26 14.98 -9.74
N GLY A 162 -16.48 13.75 -10.17
CA GLY A 162 -17.36 13.40 -11.29
C GLY A 162 -16.67 12.48 -12.27
N ARG A 163 -17.35 12.13 -13.37
CA ARG A 163 -16.80 11.23 -14.40
C ARG A 163 -15.90 11.99 -15.38
N MET A 164 -14.87 12.65 -14.84
CA MET A 164 -13.88 13.36 -15.64
C MET A 164 -12.78 12.42 -16.10
N ARG A 165 -12.20 12.72 -17.26
CA ARG A 165 -11.12 11.92 -17.83
C ARG A 165 -9.91 12.78 -18.15
N ILE A 166 -8.76 12.47 -17.57
CA ILE A 166 -7.47 13.06 -17.92
C ILE A 166 -6.74 12.05 -18.81
N ARG A 167 -6.59 12.34 -20.09
CA ARG A 167 -5.99 11.39 -21.04
C ARG A 167 -4.87 12.01 -21.87
N LYS A 168 -3.99 11.13 -22.33
CA LYS A 168 -3.02 11.40 -23.38
C LYS A 168 -3.68 11.81 -24.70
N GLY A 169 -2.98 12.66 -25.45
CA GLY A 169 -3.14 12.84 -26.89
C GLY A 169 -1.96 12.16 -27.59
N ARG A 170 -1.12 12.93 -28.28
CA ARG A 170 0.15 12.41 -28.86
C ARG A 170 1.16 12.01 -27.79
N TYR A 171 1.20 12.76 -26.69
CA TYR A 171 2.03 12.51 -25.52
C TYR A 171 1.15 12.54 -24.26
N GLU A 172 1.74 12.34 -23.10
CA GLU A 172 1.08 12.33 -21.80
C GLU A 172 1.56 13.48 -20.92
N TRP A 173 0.76 13.81 -19.90
CA TRP A 173 1.20 14.69 -18.82
C TRP A 173 2.32 14.02 -18.01
N LYS A 174 3.17 14.81 -17.34
CA LYS A 174 4.03 14.25 -16.28
C LYS A 174 3.18 13.89 -15.06
N TYR A 175 2.23 14.76 -14.72
CA TYR A 175 1.32 14.59 -13.59
C TYR A 175 -0.14 14.73 -14.06
N GLY A 176 -1.02 13.80 -13.72
CA GLY A 176 -2.45 14.07 -13.86
C GLY A 176 -2.83 15.22 -12.92
N LEU A 177 -2.65 15.00 -11.62
CA LEU A 177 -2.77 16.03 -10.60
C LEU A 177 -1.43 16.21 -9.87
N TYR A 178 -1.04 17.46 -9.66
CA TYR A 178 0.07 17.84 -8.79
C TYR A 178 -0.49 18.71 -7.66
N LEU A 179 -0.45 18.20 -6.44
CA LEU A 179 -1.05 18.83 -5.27
C LEU A 179 0.03 19.11 -4.23
N GLU A 180 0.18 20.36 -3.83
CA GLU A 180 1.20 20.76 -2.87
C GLU A 180 0.58 21.45 -1.65
N ASN A 181 0.91 20.94 -0.46
CA ASN A 181 0.45 21.46 0.83
C ASN A 181 -1.10 21.60 0.88
N THR A 182 -1.83 20.59 0.41
CA THR A 182 -3.32 20.64 0.33
C THR A 182 -3.99 20.06 1.56
N ARG A 183 -5.17 20.55 1.91
CA ARG A 183 -5.97 20.06 3.03
C ARG A 183 -7.39 19.73 2.59
N ASP A 184 -8.06 18.78 3.24
CA ASP A 184 -9.45 18.42 2.93
C ASP A 184 -9.62 18.05 1.44
N THR A 185 -8.64 17.30 0.93
CA THR A 185 -8.56 16.96 -0.49
C THR A 185 -9.52 15.82 -0.82
N ILE A 186 -10.38 16.05 -1.81
CA ILE A 186 -11.36 15.07 -2.29
C ILE A 186 -11.10 14.79 -3.77
N ILE A 187 -10.85 13.53 -4.10
CA ILE A 187 -10.67 13.06 -5.48
C ILE A 187 -11.63 11.91 -5.71
N GLN A 188 -12.64 12.11 -6.56
CA GLN A 188 -13.71 11.13 -6.72
C GLN A 188 -14.16 10.93 -8.16
N GLY A 189 -14.26 9.66 -8.57
CA GLY A 189 -14.93 9.27 -9.82
C GLY A 189 -14.15 9.57 -11.11
N ILE A 190 -12.91 10.06 -11.01
CA ILE A 190 -12.10 10.44 -12.17
C ILE A 190 -11.36 9.25 -12.77
N GLN A 191 -11.04 9.36 -14.05
CA GLN A 191 -10.17 8.45 -14.79
C GLN A 191 -8.92 9.17 -15.28
N ILE A 192 -7.75 8.55 -15.15
CA ILE A 192 -6.47 9.05 -15.69
C ILE A 192 -5.82 7.95 -16.52
N ASP A 193 -5.53 8.23 -17.79
CA ASP A 193 -4.93 7.27 -18.72
C ASP A 193 -3.56 7.72 -19.24
N GLY A 194 -2.55 6.87 -19.05
CA GLY A 194 -1.19 7.06 -19.55
C GLY A 194 -0.90 6.37 -20.88
N LEU A 195 0.35 6.44 -21.33
CA LEU A 195 0.84 5.76 -22.53
C LEU A 195 1.01 4.25 -22.30
N SER A 196 0.36 3.48 -23.17
CA SER A 196 0.42 2.01 -23.22
C SER A 196 0.88 1.62 -24.62
N SER A 197 2.20 1.54 -24.81
CA SER A 197 2.79 0.91 -25.99
C SER A 197 4.07 0.18 -25.59
N GLU A 198 4.36 -0.94 -26.26
CA GLU A 198 5.52 -1.78 -25.95
C GLU A 198 6.85 -1.01 -26.06
N LEU A 199 6.90 -0.01 -26.96
CA LEU A 199 8.08 0.84 -27.18
C LEU A 199 8.18 1.99 -26.16
N HIS A 200 7.06 2.44 -25.58
CA HIS A 200 7.00 3.61 -24.71
C HIS A 200 6.05 3.38 -23.53
N ARG A 201 6.53 2.67 -22.50
CA ARG A 201 5.84 2.65 -21.19
C ARG A 201 5.71 4.08 -20.64
N SER A 202 4.56 4.37 -20.05
CA SER A 202 4.29 5.65 -19.41
C SER A 202 5.37 6.03 -18.38
N LYS A 203 5.63 7.33 -18.28
CA LYS A 203 6.39 7.98 -17.20
C LYS A 203 5.51 8.92 -16.37
N GLN A 204 4.21 8.94 -16.66
CA GLN A 204 3.21 9.75 -15.98
C GLN A 204 2.98 9.22 -14.55
N ILE A 205 2.82 10.16 -13.63
CA ILE A 205 2.27 9.91 -12.31
C ILE A 205 0.82 10.38 -12.34
N GLY A 206 -0.11 9.53 -11.90
CA GLY A 206 -1.54 9.87 -11.90
C GLY A 206 -1.81 11.05 -10.98
N ILE A 207 -1.56 10.84 -9.69
CA ILE A 207 -1.74 11.84 -8.64
C ILE A 207 -0.45 11.92 -7.84
N TYR A 208 0.20 13.07 -7.92
CA TYR A 208 1.36 13.40 -7.11
C TYR A 208 0.97 14.42 -6.04
N SER A 209 1.24 14.08 -4.79
CA SER A 209 1.03 14.97 -3.65
C SER A 209 2.32 15.15 -2.89
N VAL A 210 2.64 16.39 -2.52
CA VAL A 210 3.84 16.73 -1.77
C VAL A 210 3.53 17.69 -0.62
N SER A 211 4.12 17.41 0.54
CA SER A 211 4.09 18.27 1.72
C SER A 211 5.49 18.85 1.96
N ASN A 212 5.76 20.04 1.41
CA ASN A 212 7.08 20.70 1.49
C ASN A 212 7.20 21.70 2.65
N ASP A 213 6.14 22.46 2.92
CA ASP A 213 6.20 23.59 3.85
C ASP A 213 5.05 23.60 4.86
N SER A 214 4.09 22.68 4.71
CA SER A 214 2.96 22.59 5.63
C SER A 214 2.29 21.22 5.58
N PRO A 215 1.67 20.77 6.69
CA PRO A 215 0.79 19.61 6.72
C PRO A 215 -0.13 19.49 5.51
N SER A 216 -0.33 18.27 5.04
CA SER A 216 -1.33 17.94 4.05
C SER A 216 -2.24 16.85 4.58
N VAL A 217 -3.40 17.23 5.09
CA VAL A 217 -4.21 16.36 5.95
C VAL A 217 -5.64 16.20 5.43
N SER A 218 -6.33 15.15 5.88
CA SER A 218 -7.75 14.90 5.58
C SER A 218 -7.97 14.61 4.10
N TRP A 219 -7.51 13.44 3.65
CA TRP A 219 -7.58 13.03 2.25
C TRP A 219 -8.65 11.96 2.04
N THR A 220 -9.51 12.17 1.04
CA THR A 220 -10.45 11.15 0.57
C THR A 220 -10.31 10.95 -0.93
N ILE A 221 -9.91 9.75 -1.32
CA ILE A 221 -9.75 9.33 -2.71
C ILE A 221 -10.67 8.13 -2.92
N CYS A 222 -11.65 8.25 -3.83
CA CYS A 222 -12.66 7.21 -3.99
C CYS A 222 -13.09 6.98 -5.44
N ASN A 223 -13.26 5.71 -5.83
CA ASN A 223 -13.75 5.31 -7.16
C ASN A 223 -12.94 5.97 -8.30
N VAL A 224 -11.62 6.05 -8.12
CA VAL A 224 -10.69 6.60 -9.12
C VAL A 224 -10.15 5.47 -9.97
N GLN A 225 -10.07 5.68 -11.29
CA GLN A 225 -9.49 4.75 -12.25
C GLN A 225 -8.15 5.31 -12.77
N LEU A 226 -7.08 4.54 -12.63
CA LEU A 226 -5.73 4.92 -13.04
C LEU A 226 -5.15 3.84 -13.95
N ASN A 227 -5.03 4.13 -15.24
CA ASN A 227 -4.67 3.13 -16.25
C ASN A 227 -3.34 3.46 -16.94
N ASP A 228 -2.50 2.45 -17.10
CA ASP A 228 -1.27 2.49 -17.91
C ASP A 228 -0.31 3.63 -17.50
N LEU A 229 -0.18 3.87 -16.19
CA LEU A 229 0.69 4.91 -15.63
C LEU A 229 2.02 4.33 -15.15
N TYR A 230 3.04 5.17 -14.95
CA TYR A 230 4.22 4.72 -14.22
C TYR A 230 3.89 4.48 -12.74
N ILE A 231 3.30 5.50 -12.09
CA ILE A 231 2.83 5.41 -10.71
C ILE A 231 1.39 5.90 -10.66
N GLY A 232 0.51 5.16 -9.99
CA GLY A 232 -0.87 5.58 -9.75
C GLY A 232 -0.92 6.79 -8.81
N PHE A 233 -0.67 6.55 -7.52
CA PHE A 233 -0.59 7.55 -6.48
C PHE A 233 0.83 7.66 -5.94
N TYR A 234 1.36 8.88 -5.85
CA TYR A 234 2.64 9.16 -5.22
C TYR A 234 2.52 10.29 -4.20
N PHE A 235 2.72 9.94 -2.94
CA PHE A 235 2.71 10.85 -1.79
C PHE A 235 4.13 11.03 -1.26
N GLU A 236 4.56 12.28 -1.13
CA GLU A 236 5.91 12.62 -0.69
C GLU A 236 5.87 13.61 0.50
N CYS A 237 6.40 13.19 1.63
CA CYS A 237 6.41 13.97 2.88
C CYS A 237 7.80 14.52 3.15
N ASN A 238 7.97 15.84 2.97
CA ASN A 238 9.21 16.57 3.22
C ASN A 238 9.11 17.49 4.45
N HIS A 239 7.91 17.64 5.03
CA HIS A 239 7.60 18.50 6.16
C HIS A 239 6.85 17.74 7.25
N VAL A 240 6.91 18.21 8.51
CA VAL A 240 6.15 17.65 9.64
C VAL A 240 4.87 18.45 9.84
N PRO A 241 3.68 17.83 9.93
CA PRO A 241 3.42 16.42 10.13
C PRO A 241 3.23 15.62 8.83
N GLY A 242 3.47 16.21 7.66
CA GLY A 242 3.50 15.48 6.39
C GLY A 242 2.10 15.27 5.82
N ILE A 243 1.90 14.15 5.12
CA ILE A 243 0.62 13.75 4.54
C ILE A 243 -0.08 12.76 5.50
N GLU A 244 -1.24 13.11 6.03
CA GLU A 244 -1.94 12.32 7.06
C GLU A 244 -3.43 12.13 6.77
N GLY A 245 -4.03 11.10 7.39
CA GLY A 245 -5.45 10.84 7.26
C GLY A 245 -5.85 10.47 5.83
N LEU A 246 -5.01 9.63 5.19
CA LEU A 246 -5.15 9.24 3.80
C LEU A 246 -6.10 8.06 3.64
N LYS A 247 -7.20 8.26 2.92
CA LYS A 247 -8.18 7.21 2.63
C LYS A 247 -8.28 6.99 1.13
N ILE A 248 -7.92 5.80 0.67
CA ILE A 248 -7.98 5.36 -0.73
C ILE A 248 -8.97 4.19 -0.80
N ILE A 249 -10.12 4.41 -1.44
CA ILE A 249 -11.29 3.54 -1.33
C ILE A 249 -11.84 3.16 -2.71
N ASN A 250 -11.99 1.87 -2.98
CA ASN A 250 -12.60 1.34 -4.20
C ASN A 250 -11.98 1.89 -5.50
N CYS A 251 -10.66 2.10 -5.50
CA CYS A 251 -9.93 2.55 -6.69
C CYS A 251 -9.53 1.37 -7.57
N ASP A 252 -9.48 1.60 -8.87
CA ASP A 252 -9.04 0.64 -9.88
C ASP A 252 -7.74 1.15 -10.53
N ILE A 253 -6.63 0.46 -10.31
CA ILE A 253 -5.28 0.92 -10.68
C ILE A 253 -4.60 -0.16 -11.50
N VAL A 254 -4.60 -0.02 -12.83
CA VAL A 254 -4.29 -1.12 -13.76
C VAL A 254 -3.15 -0.76 -14.71
N GLY A 255 -2.27 -1.73 -14.96
CA GLY A 255 -1.19 -1.58 -15.94
C GLY A 255 -0.07 -0.65 -15.47
N VAL A 256 0.13 -0.54 -14.15
CA VAL A 256 1.10 0.40 -13.55
C VAL A 256 2.42 -0.26 -13.18
N ALA A 257 3.50 0.53 -13.03
CA ALA A 257 4.69 0.02 -12.34
C ALA A 257 4.38 -0.16 -10.86
N THR A 258 3.94 0.92 -10.22
CA THR A 258 3.57 0.99 -8.81
C THR A 258 2.18 1.60 -8.65
N GLY A 259 1.31 0.96 -7.85
CA GLY A 259 -0.04 1.46 -7.59
C GLY A 259 -0.02 2.66 -6.65
N ILE A 260 0.50 2.46 -5.44
CA ILE A 260 0.56 3.45 -4.38
C ILE A 260 2.00 3.51 -3.85
N SER A 261 2.59 4.70 -3.89
CA SER A 261 3.89 4.99 -3.29
C SER A 261 3.72 6.09 -2.24
N TYR A 262 4.15 5.82 -1.02
CA TYR A 262 4.18 6.77 0.08
C TYR A 262 5.60 6.85 0.63
N VAL A 263 6.22 8.01 0.48
CA VAL A 263 7.62 8.25 0.86
C VAL A 263 7.69 9.36 1.89
N ASN A 264 8.26 9.06 3.06
CA ASN A 264 8.43 10.05 4.12
C ASN A 264 9.92 10.28 4.44
N ASN A 265 10.38 11.47 4.07
CA ASN A 265 11.75 11.92 4.25
C ASN A 265 12.00 12.57 5.62
N THR A 266 10.96 12.73 6.45
CA THR A 266 11.06 13.33 7.79
C THR A 266 11.32 12.29 8.88
N LYS A 267 11.68 12.71 10.10
CA LYS A 267 11.82 11.80 11.25
C LYS A 267 10.49 11.42 11.91
N TYR A 268 9.46 12.23 11.69
CA TYR A 268 8.12 11.99 12.19
C TYR A 268 7.46 10.84 11.42
N PHE A 269 6.48 10.15 12.02
CA PHE A 269 5.76 9.03 11.40
C PHE A 269 4.30 9.46 11.19
N PRO A 270 3.92 9.90 9.99
CA PRO A 270 2.56 10.31 9.69
C PRO A 270 1.57 9.16 9.91
N PRO A 271 0.50 9.36 10.70
CA PRO A 271 -0.51 8.36 10.99
C PRO A 271 -1.59 8.26 9.91
N GLN A 272 -2.30 7.14 9.97
CA GLN A 272 -3.56 6.88 9.27
C GLN A 272 -3.42 6.86 7.74
N ILE A 273 -3.10 5.66 7.24
CA ILE A 273 -3.22 5.31 5.81
C ILE A 273 -4.20 4.15 5.68
N GLU A 274 -5.32 4.38 5.01
CA GLU A 274 -6.37 3.39 4.76
C GLU A 274 -6.47 3.11 3.26
N ILE A 275 -6.29 1.84 2.87
CA ILE A 275 -6.42 1.34 1.50
C ILE A 275 -7.47 0.23 1.51
N ILE A 276 -8.66 0.52 0.98
CA ILE A 276 -9.84 -0.33 1.17
C ILE A 276 -10.49 -0.66 -0.17
N GLY A 277 -10.70 -1.94 -0.45
CA GLY A 277 -11.49 -2.37 -1.61
C GLY A 277 -10.84 -2.07 -2.97
N CYS A 278 -9.54 -1.78 -3.00
CA CYS A 278 -8.86 -1.39 -4.23
C CYS A 278 -8.47 -2.60 -5.08
N HIS A 279 -8.53 -2.44 -6.40
CA HIS A 279 -7.97 -3.35 -7.37
C HIS A 279 -6.66 -2.74 -7.93
N ILE A 280 -5.54 -3.46 -7.81
CA ILE A 280 -4.24 -2.97 -8.27
C ILE A 280 -3.55 -4.05 -9.11
N ASN A 281 -3.21 -3.74 -10.35
CA ASN A 281 -2.44 -4.59 -11.26
C ASN A 281 -1.17 -3.86 -11.72
N GLY A 282 0.00 -4.46 -11.49
CA GLY A 282 1.27 -3.86 -11.90
C GLY A 282 2.47 -4.81 -11.90
N TYR A 283 3.67 -4.25 -12.07
CA TYR A 283 4.89 -5.00 -12.32
C TYR A 283 6.11 -4.71 -11.41
N ASP A 284 6.05 -3.68 -10.57
CA ASP A 284 7.00 -3.40 -9.47
C ASP A 284 6.26 -3.49 -8.12
N ASP A 285 6.73 -2.82 -7.04
CA ASP A 285 5.98 -2.79 -5.78
C ASP A 285 4.59 -2.16 -6.00
N LEU A 286 3.49 -2.89 -5.71
CA LEU A 286 2.14 -2.37 -5.95
C LEU A 286 1.72 -1.35 -4.90
N ILE A 287 2.04 -1.64 -3.64
CA ILE A 287 1.89 -0.72 -2.51
C ILE A 287 3.26 -0.62 -1.83
N SER A 288 3.83 0.58 -1.81
CA SER A 288 5.09 0.87 -1.13
C SER A 288 4.84 1.97 -0.11
N ILE A 289 5.02 1.67 1.18
CA ILE A 289 4.85 2.66 2.26
C ILE A 289 6.12 2.70 3.11
N ASN A 290 6.73 3.88 3.15
CA ASN A 290 7.93 4.18 3.91
C ASN A 290 7.60 5.10 5.09
N LYS A 291 8.00 4.70 6.30
CA LYS A 291 7.99 5.52 7.52
C LYS A 291 6.65 6.17 7.84
N SER A 292 5.66 5.34 8.18
CA SER A 292 4.30 5.75 8.58
C SER A 292 3.77 4.82 9.68
N LEU A 293 2.72 5.24 10.38
CA LEU A 293 2.05 4.42 11.39
C LEU A 293 0.52 4.37 11.23
N SER A 294 -0.13 3.38 11.86
CA SER A 294 -1.58 3.15 11.76
C SER A 294 -2.04 2.98 10.32
N ILE A 295 -1.60 1.87 9.72
CA ILE A 295 -1.84 1.52 8.32
C ILE A 295 -2.86 0.38 8.25
N HIS A 296 -3.91 0.56 7.45
CA HIS A 296 -4.96 -0.43 7.23
C HIS A 296 -5.11 -0.74 5.73
N ILE A 297 -4.82 -1.98 5.34
CA ILE A 297 -5.04 -2.47 3.97
C ILE A 297 -6.09 -3.58 4.02
N VAL A 298 -7.27 -3.34 3.44
CA VAL A 298 -8.45 -4.19 3.66
C VAL A 298 -9.16 -4.52 2.36
N SER A 299 -9.47 -5.80 2.13
CA SER A 299 -10.31 -6.25 1.01
C SER A 299 -9.80 -5.84 -0.38
N CYS A 300 -8.48 -5.75 -0.56
CA CYS A 300 -7.88 -5.41 -1.85
C CYS A 300 -7.64 -6.64 -2.74
N LEU A 301 -7.68 -6.44 -4.05
CA LEU A 301 -7.29 -7.41 -5.08
C LEU A 301 -6.02 -6.93 -5.75
N LEU A 302 -4.92 -7.66 -5.56
CA LEU A 302 -3.60 -7.28 -6.05
C LEU A 302 -3.10 -8.32 -7.07
N TYR A 303 -2.79 -7.88 -8.29
CA TYR A 303 -2.25 -8.71 -9.36
C TYR A 303 -0.83 -8.30 -9.73
N ARG A 304 0.08 -9.29 -9.81
CA ARG A 304 1.49 -9.06 -10.10
C ARG A 304 1.98 -9.73 -11.37
N SER A 305 2.69 -8.94 -12.16
CA SER A 305 3.67 -9.39 -13.14
C SER A 305 5.06 -8.83 -12.79
N GLY A 306 6.07 -9.05 -13.63
CA GLY A 306 7.44 -8.56 -13.40
C GLY A 306 8.26 -9.36 -12.37
N SER A 307 9.56 -9.11 -12.31
CA SER A 307 10.51 -9.90 -11.50
C SER A 307 11.14 -9.14 -10.33
N LYS A 308 10.81 -7.86 -10.16
CA LYS A 308 11.33 -7.01 -9.09
C LYS A 308 10.24 -6.65 -8.10
N GLY A 309 10.60 -6.36 -6.84
CA GLY A 309 9.68 -5.92 -5.80
C GLY A 309 8.87 -7.04 -5.13
N GLY A 310 7.81 -6.68 -4.40
CA GLY A 310 6.73 -7.55 -3.92
C GLY A 310 5.34 -6.97 -4.24
N PHE A 311 4.26 -7.56 -3.73
CA PHE A 311 2.94 -6.91 -3.84
C PHE A 311 2.88 -5.71 -2.88
N ILE A 312 3.29 -5.90 -1.64
CA ILE A 312 3.36 -4.84 -0.63
C ILE A 312 4.79 -4.76 -0.11
N ARG A 313 5.35 -3.54 -0.08
CA ARG A 313 6.63 -3.23 0.57
C ARG A 313 6.43 -2.21 1.66
N PHE A 314 6.93 -2.54 2.83
CA PHE A 314 6.99 -1.66 3.97
C PHE A 314 8.42 -1.40 4.38
N THR A 315 8.73 -0.16 4.77
CA THR A 315 10.04 0.20 5.31
C THR A 315 9.87 1.12 6.52
N GLY A 316 10.25 0.63 7.70
CA GLY A 316 10.10 1.36 8.96
C GLY A 316 8.66 1.75 9.25
N VAL A 317 7.71 0.81 9.24
CA VAL A 317 6.29 1.08 9.51
C VAL A 317 5.87 0.56 10.87
N GLN A 318 4.84 1.15 11.47
CA GLN A 318 4.33 0.73 12.78
C GLN A 318 2.80 0.60 12.77
N ASP A 319 2.26 -0.30 13.57
CA ASP A 319 0.79 -0.48 13.72
C ASP A 319 0.11 -0.72 12.36
N VAL A 320 0.32 -1.91 11.81
CA VAL A 320 -0.14 -2.27 10.47
C VAL A 320 -1.13 -3.41 10.53
N THR A 321 -2.27 -3.26 9.87
CA THR A 321 -3.25 -4.32 9.64
C THR A 321 -3.40 -4.57 8.14
N ILE A 322 -3.12 -5.79 7.70
CA ILE A 322 -3.48 -6.31 6.38
C ILE A 322 -4.56 -7.38 6.59
N ASN A 323 -5.75 -7.16 6.04
CA ASN A 323 -6.87 -8.06 6.25
C ASN A 323 -7.67 -8.32 4.97
N SER A 324 -8.03 -9.58 4.71
CA SER A 324 -8.88 -9.94 3.56
C SER A 324 -8.30 -9.54 2.20
N VAL A 325 -6.97 -9.51 2.05
CA VAL A 325 -6.32 -9.16 0.78
C VAL A 325 -6.07 -10.41 -0.05
N SER A 326 -6.40 -10.34 -1.34
CA SER A 326 -6.06 -11.37 -2.32
C SER A 326 -4.88 -10.94 -3.17
N PHE A 327 -3.86 -11.79 -3.21
CA PHE A 327 -2.61 -11.61 -3.95
C PHE A 327 -2.57 -12.67 -5.06
N ALA A 328 -2.42 -12.27 -6.32
CA ALA A 328 -2.37 -13.20 -7.43
C ALA A 328 -1.24 -12.88 -8.42
N ILE A 329 -0.41 -13.87 -8.74
CA ILE A 329 0.60 -13.78 -9.79
C ILE A 329 -0.07 -14.04 -11.13
N ILE A 330 0.10 -13.16 -12.12
CA ILE A 330 -0.55 -13.29 -13.44
C ILE A 330 0.44 -13.56 -14.59
N ASP A 331 1.74 -13.58 -14.30
CA ASP A 331 2.80 -13.87 -15.27
C ASP A 331 3.61 -15.10 -14.83
N VAL A 332 3.82 -16.03 -15.77
CA VAL A 332 4.53 -17.30 -15.53
C VAL A 332 5.97 -17.09 -15.08
N LYS A 333 6.62 -15.97 -15.41
CA LYS A 333 8.01 -15.67 -15.02
C LYS A 333 8.11 -14.91 -13.70
N THR A 334 6.99 -14.44 -13.15
CA THR A 334 6.98 -13.70 -11.88
C THR A 334 7.12 -14.65 -10.70
N ASP A 335 8.14 -14.40 -9.88
CA ASP A 335 8.38 -15.07 -8.60
C ASP A 335 8.84 -13.99 -7.61
N VAL A 336 7.89 -13.46 -6.82
CA VAL A 336 8.11 -12.35 -5.90
C VAL A 336 7.40 -12.61 -4.57
N PRO A 337 7.86 -12.03 -3.45
CA PRO A 337 7.15 -12.16 -2.18
C PRO A 337 5.80 -11.43 -2.21
N GLY A 338 4.84 -11.93 -1.42
CA GLY A 338 3.58 -11.24 -1.16
C GLY A 338 3.84 -9.90 -0.44
N ILE A 339 4.44 -9.97 0.74
CA ILE A 339 4.72 -8.83 1.60
C ILE A 339 6.21 -8.80 1.93
N VAL A 340 6.84 -7.63 1.80
CA VAL A 340 8.20 -7.38 2.29
C VAL A 340 8.15 -6.37 3.42
N LEU A 341 8.66 -6.74 4.59
CA LEU A 341 8.78 -5.87 5.74
C LEU A 341 10.26 -5.60 6.01
N ASP A 342 10.69 -4.36 5.73
CA ASP A 342 12.10 -3.95 5.80
C ASP A 342 12.35 -3.04 7.01
N GLY A 343 12.99 -3.61 8.02
CA GLY A 343 13.44 -2.99 9.25
C GLY A 343 14.91 -2.55 9.24
N ARG A 344 15.62 -2.61 8.11
CA ARG A 344 17.08 -2.34 8.08
C ARG A 344 17.45 -0.87 8.28
N LEU A 345 16.62 0.04 7.77
CA LEU A 345 16.83 1.50 7.91
C LEU A 345 16.14 2.08 9.14
N SER A 346 14.98 1.51 9.49
CA SER A 346 14.17 1.94 10.62
C SER A 346 13.29 0.77 11.03
N THR A 347 13.18 0.54 12.34
CA THR A 347 12.43 -0.58 12.91
C THR A 347 10.99 -0.61 12.39
N SER A 348 10.52 -1.80 11.99
CA SER A 348 9.09 -2.02 11.75
C SER A 348 8.45 -2.79 12.90
N ALA A 349 7.22 -2.45 13.28
CA ALA A 349 6.60 -2.96 14.50
C ALA A 349 5.08 -3.16 14.38
N PHE A 350 4.55 -4.07 15.20
CA PHE A 350 3.11 -4.30 15.37
C PHE A 350 2.36 -4.54 14.06
N VAL A 351 2.85 -5.48 13.26
CA VAL A 351 2.23 -5.88 11.99
C VAL A 351 1.33 -7.09 12.20
N ARG A 352 0.10 -7.02 11.71
CA ARG A 352 -0.86 -8.13 11.70
C ARG A 352 -1.34 -8.40 10.29
N VAL A 353 -1.21 -9.65 9.86
CA VAL A 353 -1.67 -10.14 8.55
C VAL A 353 -2.69 -11.25 8.80
N ASP A 354 -3.90 -11.09 8.28
CA ASP A 354 -4.99 -12.04 8.52
C ASP A 354 -5.96 -12.14 7.32
N ASN A 355 -6.69 -13.25 7.23
CA ASN A 355 -7.69 -13.53 6.19
C ASN A 355 -7.18 -13.37 4.75
N CYS A 356 -5.90 -13.61 4.47
CA CYS A 356 -5.30 -13.34 3.16
C CYS A 356 -5.25 -14.58 2.26
N HIS A 357 -5.32 -14.36 0.94
CA HIS A 357 -5.17 -15.41 -0.06
C HIS A 357 -3.98 -15.10 -0.97
N TYR A 358 -3.00 -16.00 -1.03
CA TYR A 358 -1.83 -15.85 -1.90
C TYR A 358 -1.79 -16.92 -2.99
N TRP A 359 -2.27 -16.53 -4.18
CA TRP A 359 -2.23 -17.33 -5.39
C TRP A 359 -0.95 -17.04 -6.17
N ALA A 360 0.10 -17.79 -5.83
CA ALA A 360 1.41 -17.70 -6.41
C ALA A 360 1.66 -18.69 -7.54
N TYR A 361 0.78 -19.67 -7.83
CA TYR A 361 1.04 -20.72 -8.83
C TYR A 361 2.35 -21.48 -8.57
N HIS A 362 2.49 -21.99 -7.34
CA HIS A 362 3.59 -22.85 -6.94
C HIS A 362 5.00 -22.20 -7.03
N LYS A 363 5.07 -20.87 -7.00
CA LYS A 363 6.33 -20.11 -6.99
C LYS A 363 7.08 -20.28 -5.65
N LYS A 364 8.39 -20.00 -5.68
CA LYS A 364 9.29 -20.31 -4.57
C LYS A 364 9.44 -19.16 -3.57
N SER A 365 9.06 -17.94 -3.95
CA SER A 365 9.12 -16.79 -3.04
C SER A 365 8.21 -16.97 -1.83
N PRO A 366 8.63 -16.49 -0.66
CA PRO A 366 7.84 -16.58 0.55
C PRO A 366 6.58 -15.71 0.46
N PHE A 367 5.57 -16.00 1.28
CA PHE A 367 4.43 -15.08 1.40
C PHE A 367 4.87 -13.76 2.08
N ILE A 368 5.60 -13.84 3.19
CA ILE A 368 6.16 -12.69 3.91
C ILE A 368 7.69 -12.82 3.97
N SER A 369 8.41 -11.76 3.61
CA SER A 369 9.87 -11.66 3.79
C SER A 369 10.21 -10.60 4.83
N LEU A 370 11.00 -10.98 5.84
CA LEU A 370 11.42 -10.10 6.93
C LEU A 370 12.90 -9.74 6.79
N LEU A 371 13.21 -8.45 6.81
CA LEU A 371 14.58 -7.93 6.69
C LEU A 371 14.88 -6.99 7.87
N GLY A 372 16.00 -7.13 8.57
CA GLY A 372 16.42 -6.21 9.64
C GLY A 372 15.63 -6.33 10.95
N ASP A 373 15.46 -5.21 11.66
CA ASP A 373 14.86 -5.17 13.00
C ASP A 373 13.32 -5.08 12.95
N ILE A 374 12.65 -6.17 13.34
CA ILE A 374 11.20 -6.28 13.37
C ILE A 374 10.74 -6.59 14.80
N LYS A 375 9.90 -5.75 15.41
CA LYS A 375 9.49 -5.93 16.82
C LYS A 375 8.37 -6.93 17.02
N THR A 376 7.36 -6.91 16.16
CA THR A 376 6.22 -7.83 16.28
C THR A 376 5.57 -8.00 14.93
N ILE A 377 5.40 -9.25 14.50
CA ILE A 377 4.56 -9.62 13.37
C ILE A 377 3.72 -10.84 13.75
N SER A 378 2.44 -10.80 13.38
CA SER A 378 1.50 -11.90 13.55
C SER A 378 0.87 -12.27 12.21
N LEU A 379 0.77 -13.57 11.96
CA LEU A 379 0.10 -14.14 10.80
C LEU A 379 -1.02 -15.08 11.26
N GLY A 380 -2.26 -14.77 10.89
CA GLY A 380 -3.48 -15.54 11.16
C GLY A 380 -4.06 -16.21 9.91
N LEU A 381 -5.30 -16.69 10.03
CA LEU A 381 -6.09 -17.44 9.04
C LEU A 381 -5.82 -16.99 7.59
N SER A 382 -4.93 -17.69 6.87
CA SER A 382 -4.56 -17.34 5.50
C SER A 382 -4.34 -18.59 4.67
N THR A 383 -4.44 -18.47 3.35
CA THR A 383 -4.17 -19.58 2.41
C THR A 383 -3.13 -19.19 1.37
N LYS A 384 -2.28 -20.13 0.96
CA LYS A 384 -1.36 -19.93 -0.17
C LYS A 384 -1.21 -21.22 -0.98
N ASP A 385 -0.91 -21.10 -2.26
CA ASP A 385 -0.51 -22.23 -3.13
C ASP A 385 0.98 -22.19 -3.53
N SER A 386 1.75 -21.24 -2.97
CA SER A 386 3.20 -21.13 -3.18
C SER A 386 3.97 -22.29 -2.54
N TYR A 387 5.11 -22.68 -3.15
CA TYR A 387 6.08 -23.60 -2.54
C TYR A 387 7.05 -22.90 -1.58
N GLY A 388 7.09 -21.56 -1.60
CA GLY A 388 7.88 -20.78 -0.64
C GLY A 388 7.37 -20.88 0.79
N LYS A 389 8.17 -20.36 1.74
CA LYS A 389 7.79 -20.27 3.15
C LYS A 389 6.58 -19.36 3.37
N TRP A 390 5.89 -19.52 4.49
CA TRP A 390 4.93 -18.54 4.97
C TRP A 390 5.62 -17.24 5.38
N ILE A 391 6.65 -17.35 6.22
CA ILE A 391 7.47 -16.23 6.67
C ILE A 391 8.93 -16.63 6.52
N ASP A 392 9.71 -15.84 5.77
CA ASP A 392 11.14 -16.03 5.63
C ASP A 392 11.91 -15.10 6.55
N THR A 393 12.74 -15.69 7.43
CA THR A 393 13.46 -14.98 8.48
C THR A 393 14.97 -14.90 8.26
N VAL A 394 15.47 -15.33 7.09
CA VAL A 394 16.91 -15.44 6.82
C VAL A 394 17.70 -14.15 7.05
N ASN A 395 17.08 -12.99 6.82
CA ASN A 395 17.69 -11.67 6.99
C ASN A 395 17.11 -10.90 8.19
N LEU A 396 16.42 -11.58 9.10
CA LEU A 396 15.88 -11.01 10.33
C LEU A 396 17.02 -10.79 11.33
N SER A 397 17.17 -9.57 11.85
CA SER A 397 18.17 -9.28 12.89
C SER A 397 17.57 -9.31 14.30
N SER A 398 16.25 -9.21 14.42
CA SER A 398 15.53 -9.32 15.70
C SER A 398 15.27 -10.79 16.10
N PRO A 399 15.03 -11.09 17.38
CA PRO A 399 14.69 -12.44 17.82
C PRO A 399 13.48 -13.02 17.10
N LYS A 400 13.52 -14.30 16.76
CA LYS A 400 12.40 -15.03 16.12
C LYS A 400 11.14 -15.06 16.99
N SER A 401 11.25 -14.87 18.30
CA SER A 401 10.11 -14.71 19.22
C SER A 401 9.21 -13.51 18.90
N ASN A 402 9.67 -12.58 18.06
CA ASN A 402 8.88 -11.46 17.55
C ASN A 402 7.93 -11.86 16.41
N VAL A 403 8.05 -13.10 15.92
CA VAL A 403 7.21 -13.66 14.86
C VAL A 403 6.22 -14.64 15.49
N SER A 404 4.94 -14.40 15.28
CA SER A 404 3.85 -15.26 15.75
C SER A 404 3.03 -15.76 14.56
N ILE A 405 2.72 -17.05 14.55
CA ILE A 405 1.85 -17.67 13.54
C ILE A 405 0.80 -18.48 14.28
N ASP A 406 -0.46 -18.28 13.90
CA ASP A 406 -1.55 -19.13 14.37
C ASP A 406 -1.50 -20.50 13.66
N THR A 407 -0.90 -21.48 14.34
CA THR A 407 -0.77 -22.85 13.82
C THR A 407 -2.07 -23.64 13.84
N GLU A 408 -3.14 -23.13 14.47
CA GLU A 408 -4.46 -23.78 14.41
C GLU A 408 -5.15 -23.52 13.07
N THR A 409 -4.83 -22.37 12.43
CA THR A 409 -5.43 -21.96 11.16
C THR A 409 -4.47 -22.05 9.97
N ILE A 410 -3.16 -22.10 10.21
CA ILE A 410 -2.14 -22.22 9.16
C ILE A 410 -1.40 -23.55 9.23
N ALA A 411 -1.44 -24.28 8.11
CA ALA A 411 -0.60 -25.46 7.90
C ALA A 411 0.83 -25.03 7.50
N LEU A 412 1.80 -25.36 8.36
CA LEU A 412 3.21 -25.09 8.15
C LEU A 412 3.90 -26.25 7.41
N THR A 413 4.79 -25.94 6.48
CA THR A 413 5.67 -26.93 5.84
C THR A 413 6.84 -27.29 6.76
N LYS A 414 7.57 -28.38 6.46
CA LYS A 414 8.81 -28.73 7.20
C LYS A 414 9.83 -27.59 7.20
N HIS A 415 9.93 -26.85 6.10
CA HIS A 415 10.82 -25.70 5.99
C HIS A 415 10.39 -24.55 6.89
N ASP A 416 9.08 -24.31 7.03
CA ASP A 416 8.54 -23.31 7.95
C ASP A 416 8.82 -23.69 9.41
N TYR A 417 8.57 -24.94 9.79
CA TYR A 417 8.87 -25.44 11.14
C TYR A 417 10.35 -25.26 11.49
N GLY A 418 11.25 -25.60 10.56
CA GLY A 418 12.70 -25.44 10.78
C GLY A 418 13.11 -23.98 10.93
N ASP A 419 12.48 -23.06 10.20
CA ASP A 419 12.85 -21.65 10.29
C ASP A 419 12.19 -20.92 11.47
N LEU A 420 10.89 -21.13 11.69
CA LEU A 420 10.07 -20.28 12.56
C LEU A 420 9.95 -20.81 13.99
N ILE A 421 9.92 -22.13 14.11
CA ILE A 421 9.72 -22.84 15.39
C ILE A 421 11.03 -23.49 15.85
N GLY A 422 11.98 -23.63 14.94
CA GLY A 422 13.31 -24.15 15.19
C GLY A 422 14.02 -23.42 16.32
N CYS A 423 14.34 -24.12 17.41
CA CYS A 423 15.24 -23.61 18.43
C CYS A 423 16.65 -24.15 18.20
N ASP A 424 17.64 -23.24 18.20
CA ASP A 424 19.03 -23.64 18.34
C ASP A 424 19.25 -24.06 19.79
N LEU A 425 19.86 -25.22 19.98
CA LEU A 425 20.15 -25.77 21.29
C LEU A 425 21.63 -26.12 21.37
N GLU A 426 22.32 -25.43 22.26
CA GLU A 426 23.73 -25.67 22.54
C GLU A 426 23.87 -26.89 23.45
N CYS A 427 24.76 -27.80 23.09
CA CYS A 427 25.17 -28.89 23.95
C CYS A 427 26.25 -28.39 24.92
N LYS A 428 26.00 -28.47 26.23
CA LYS A 428 26.98 -28.08 27.26
C LYS A 428 27.59 -29.32 27.87
N GLU A 429 28.91 -29.46 27.75
CA GLU A 429 29.68 -30.59 28.32
C GLU A 429 29.18 -31.98 27.89
N GLY A 430 28.59 -32.09 26.69
CA GLY A 430 27.99 -33.33 26.19
C GLY A 430 26.56 -33.58 26.69
N VAL A 431 25.92 -32.63 27.37
CA VAL A 431 24.52 -32.72 27.80
C VAL A 431 23.65 -31.79 26.99
N LEU A 432 22.59 -32.33 26.42
CA LEU A 432 21.57 -31.58 25.69
C LEU A 432 20.28 -31.50 26.54
N ASN A 433 19.92 -30.30 26.98
CA ASN A 433 18.76 -30.08 27.86
C ASN A 433 17.52 -29.67 27.06
N LEU A 434 16.47 -30.48 27.11
CA LEU A 434 15.24 -30.30 26.34
C LEU A 434 14.12 -29.56 27.11
N SER A 435 14.40 -29.02 28.30
CA SER A 435 13.40 -28.37 29.18
C SER A 435 12.58 -27.28 28.49
N ASP A 436 13.28 -26.42 27.74
CA ASP A 436 12.72 -25.23 27.10
C ASP A 436 12.53 -25.38 25.59
N VAL A 437 12.72 -26.60 25.08
CA VAL A 437 12.53 -26.90 23.67
C VAL A 437 11.04 -26.85 23.32
N VAL A 438 10.71 -25.98 22.37
CA VAL A 438 9.39 -25.93 21.74
C VAL A 438 9.28 -27.11 20.79
N ILE A 439 8.11 -27.76 20.76
CA ILE A 439 7.86 -28.94 19.94
C ILE A 439 8.03 -28.56 18.45
N GLY A 440 9.05 -29.15 17.81
CA GLY A 440 9.43 -28.86 16.43
C GLY A 440 10.86 -29.32 16.13
N PRO A 441 11.46 -28.86 15.01
CA PRO A 441 12.88 -29.01 14.73
C PRO A 441 13.74 -28.34 15.80
N THR A 442 14.78 -29.01 16.27
CA THR A 442 15.75 -28.48 17.22
C THR A 442 17.11 -28.63 16.59
N PHE A 443 17.74 -27.51 16.26
CA PHE A 443 19.06 -27.53 15.64
C PHE A 443 20.12 -27.58 16.72
N ILE A 444 21.03 -28.54 16.62
CA ILE A 444 22.02 -28.81 17.64
C ILE A 444 23.39 -28.52 17.07
N SER A 445 24.08 -27.57 17.68
CA SER A 445 25.51 -27.34 17.44
C SER A 445 26.28 -27.82 18.66
N SER A 446 27.33 -28.59 18.43
CA SER A 446 28.18 -29.14 19.49
C SER A 446 29.59 -29.41 18.98
N ASP A 447 30.58 -28.96 19.75
CA ASP A 447 32.00 -29.24 19.50
C ASP A 447 32.44 -30.59 20.12
N VAL A 448 31.57 -31.20 20.93
CA VAL A 448 31.78 -32.49 21.59
C VAL A 448 30.64 -33.47 21.29
N PRO A 449 30.86 -34.78 21.37
CA PRO A 449 29.77 -35.74 21.28
C PRO A 449 28.71 -35.52 22.36
N ILE A 450 27.44 -35.57 21.97
CA ILE A 450 26.30 -35.50 22.89
C ILE A 450 26.20 -36.85 23.60
N LYS A 451 26.43 -36.83 24.90
CA LYS A 451 26.45 -37.98 25.80
C LYS A 451 25.11 -38.27 26.45
N LYS A 452 24.26 -37.25 26.62
CA LYS A 452 22.99 -37.39 27.34
C LYS A 452 21.95 -36.36 26.92
N LEU A 453 20.70 -36.80 26.82
CA LEU A 453 19.51 -35.97 26.73
C LEU A 453 18.82 -35.87 28.10
N VAL A 454 18.41 -34.68 28.51
CA VAL A 454 17.74 -34.46 29.81
C VAL A 454 16.50 -33.58 29.68
N SER A 455 15.59 -33.70 30.65
CA SER A 455 14.42 -32.83 30.84
C SER A 455 13.44 -32.76 29.66
N GLY A 456 13.37 -33.83 28.85
CA GLY A 456 12.33 -33.99 27.83
C GLY A 456 10.93 -34.07 28.45
N LYS A 457 9.95 -33.52 27.74
CA LYS A 457 8.54 -33.62 28.10
C LYS A 457 8.05 -35.00 27.68
N ILE A 458 7.56 -35.78 28.66
CA ILE A 458 7.06 -37.15 28.45
C ILE A 458 6.02 -37.18 27.33
N ASN A 459 6.12 -38.18 26.45
CA ASN A 459 5.26 -38.40 25.28
C ASN A 459 5.25 -37.25 24.26
N LYS A 460 6.32 -36.44 24.22
CA LYS A 460 6.54 -35.44 23.16
C LYS A 460 7.58 -35.92 22.17
N ARG A 461 7.30 -35.65 20.89
CA ARG A 461 8.20 -35.90 19.76
C ARG A 461 9.11 -34.69 19.57
N TYR A 462 10.39 -34.96 19.44
CA TYR A 462 11.44 -33.99 19.13
C TYR A 462 12.05 -34.36 17.79
N ILE A 463 12.31 -33.36 16.94
CA ILE A 463 13.03 -33.54 15.68
C ILE A 463 14.39 -32.88 15.86
N LEU A 464 15.40 -33.67 16.21
CA LEU A 464 16.74 -33.18 16.44
C LEU A 464 17.50 -33.10 15.10
N ILE A 465 18.08 -31.96 14.79
CA ILE A 465 18.84 -31.70 13.56
C ILE A 465 20.27 -31.32 13.94
N MET A 466 21.22 -32.21 13.68
CA MET A 466 22.64 -31.97 13.94
C MET A 466 23.22 -31.00 12.92
N LYS A 467 23.83 -29.93 13.41
CA LYS A 467 24.68 -29.00 12.65
C LYS A 467 26.15 -29.38 12.82
N ASP A 468 26.95 -29.11 11.81
CA ASP A 468 28.41 -29.26 11.84
C ASP A 468 28.90 -30.67 12.20
N LYS A 469 29.86 -30.80 13.14
CA LYS A 469 30.43 -32.07 13.61
C LYS A 469 29.61 -32.72 14.74
N ALA A 470 28.45 -32.17 15.10
CA ALA A 470 27.65 -32.68 16.20
C ALA A 470 27.22 -34.14 15.94
N ASN A 471 27.48 -34.99 16.92
CA ASN A 471 27.12 -36.41 16.89
C ASN A 471 26.72 -36.89 18.29
N PHE A 472 26.07 -38.05 18.35
CA PHE A 472 25.82 -38.73 19.61
C PHE A 472 26.99 -39.63 19.99
N SER A 473 27.25 -39.76 21.30
CA SER A 473 28.10 -40.83 21.80
C SER A 473 27.38 -42.18 21.68
N ASP A 474 28.16 -43.25 21.63
CA ASP A 474 27.61 -44.62 21.59
C ASP A 474 26.76 -44.94 22.84
N ASP A 475 27.05 -44.33 24.00
CA ASP A 475 26.38 -44.59 25.27
C ASP A 475 25.21 -43.61 25.60
N ILE A 476 24.60 -42.99 24.58
CA ILE A 476 23.51 -42.03 24.83
C ILE A 476 22.23 -42.73 25.29
N ASN A 477 21.42 -42.05 26.12
CA ASN A 477 20.10 -42.51 26.55
C ASN A 477 19.01 -42.42 25.44
N ILE A 478 19.35 -42.84 24.22
CA ILE A 478 18.41 -43.03 23.10
C ILE A 478 18.39 -44.51 22.73
N LEU A 479 17.27 -45.16 23.02
CA LEU A 479 17.00 -46.54 22.66
C LEU A 479 16.71 -46.65 21.15
N ASN A 480 17.08 -47.78 20.56
CA ASN A 480 16.98 -48.09 19.13
C ASN A 480 17.79 -47.16 18.20
N ILE A 481 18.82 -46.49 18.71
CA ILE A 481 19.67 -45.65 17.87
C ILE A 481 20.47 -46.44 16.82
N GLU A 482 20.72 -47.73 17.07
CA GLU A 482 21.42 -48.63 16.14
C GLU A 482 20.66 -48.89 14.83
N GLU A 483 19.33 -48.72 14.82
CA GLU A 483 18.50 -48.77 13.60
C GLU A 483 18.63 -47.49 12.75
N PHE A 484 19.28 -46.45 13.28
CA PHE A 484 19.60 -45.22 12.58
C PHE A 484 21.05 -45.25 12.07
N PRO A 485 21.29 -45.14 10.74
CA PRO A 485 22.64 -45.13 10.20
C PRO A 485 23.50 -44.00 10.80
N LYS A 486 24.66 -44.36 11.38
CA LYS A 486 25.67 -43.40 11.85
C LYS A 486 25.96 -42.38 10.73
N GLY A 487 25.83 -41.09 11.06
CA GLY A 487 26.06 -39.98 10.11
C GLY A 487 24.80 -39.30 9.54
N LYS A 488 23.58 -39.72 9.93
CA LYS A 488 22.38 -38.93 9.63
C LYS A 488 22.35 -37.62 10.43
N SER A 489 22.06 -36.51 9.75
CA SER A 489 21.95 -35.18 10.34
C SER A 489 20.59 -34.89 10.98
N ILE A 490 19.62 -35.80 10.88
CA ILE A 490 18.27 -35.62 11.40
C ILE A 490 17.83 -36.92 12.09
N ILE A 491 17.31 -36.78 13.30
CA ILE A 491 16.83 -37.86 14.17
C ILE A 491 15.50 -37.40 14.79
N GLU A 492 14.55 -38.30 14.87
CA GLU A 492 13.30 -38.06 15.58
C GLU A 492 13.25 -38.95 16.82
N ILE A 493 12.92 -38.36 17.97
CA ILE A 493 12.84 -39.07 19.24
C ILE A 493 11.55 -38.76 19.98
N VAL A 494 11.10 -39.70 20.81
CA VAL A 494 10.06 -39.49 21.82
C VAL A 494 10.62 -39.74 23.21
N CYS A 495 10.37 -38.82 24.14
CA CYS A 495 10.72 -38.98 25.55
C CYS A 495 9.73 -39.91 26.25
N VAL A 496 10.25 -40.95 26.92
CA VAL A 496 9.47 -41.92 27.69
C VAL A 496 10.11 -42.07 29.08
N GLY A 497 9.88 -41.06 29.94
CA GLY A 497 10.53 -40.98 31.26
C GLY A 497 11.95 -40.44 31.15
N ASP A 498 12.93 -41.16 31.68
CA ASP A 498 14.35 -40.78 31.67
C ASP A 498 15.07 -41.17 30.36
N ASP A 499 14.44 -42.02 29.55
CA ASP A 499 14.95 -42.51 28.27
C ASP A 499 14.20 -41.91 27.08
N TYR A 500 14.85 -41.98 25.91
CA TYR A 500 14.31 -41.52 24.64
C TYR A 500 14.28 -42.67 23.65
N TYR A 501 13.25 -42.75 22.82
CA TYR A 501 13.15 -43.75 21.76
C TYR A 501 13.31 -43.07 20.42
N CYS A 502 14.20 -43.59 19.58
CA CYS A 502 14.27 -43.22 18.17
C CYS A 502 13.01 -43.75 17.44
N ILE A 503 12.44 -42.94 16.53
CA ILE A 503 11.21 -43.26 15.79
C ILE A 503 11.46 -43.33 14.29
#